data_AF-A0A2P2DCN4-F1
#
_entry.id   AF-A0A2P2DCN4-F1
#
_cell.length_a   1.000
_cell.length_b   1.000
_cell.length_c   1.000
_cell.angle_alpha   90.00
_cell.angle_beta   90.00
_cell.angle_gamma   90.00
#
_symmetry.space_group_name_H-M   'P 1'
#
loop_
_entity.id
_entity.type
_entity.pdbx_description
1 polymer ?
#
loop_
_entity_poly.entity_id
_entity_poly.type
_entity_poly.pdbx_seq_one_letter_code
_entity_poly.pdbx_strand_id
1 'polypeptide(L)'
;MLVDLSYAQSKQNKKQSLIKPVVEPPIEVERTKPNNPDQYQLRLIMENDAFGGFSDRYYTNGSRLEFHMSAGESNPTRRVFSYWNDLFITPNEKTRYLQGFAVGQEFYTPTNITKADVSYGDRPYSSRGYFTNSLTTFTEDTSITTELELGMIGPSVGGKSAQINFHNFIGSPTPQGWDTQIPDSYSVALKTDIRKFYHRFFGTQYNVNLGNIQTDVSFGLIFRFGNVDKTPGPGSSALQPGSPILHEDGKGYWYFYVNPGGTLQAYNATIQGQMGSDKGYKSQNRSSAFSNWDSFLNNPTPDVGEKELQYRLLSEDNGRNTLQRYILFNEFLVNGTTNPYNIGLNYLIFNNIFNGAEEIERTTRLFLLSNLSAQWDQIPTNARALAIYSIFRPEGGKLPPIVRYYSYEVLSQFILDPKQRETLLQLLREEAEYRDNKTYVADLKRAVGFIRAGFVSVSNAGFLFGLHYNYQTIDFQAAKGLPQQHQWIGFQLGKVF
;
A
#
# COMPACT_ATOMS: atom_id res chain seq x y z
N MET A 1 -24.34 14.51 -117.70
CA MET A 1 -24.54 13.08 -117.35
C MET A 1 -25.03 13.06 -115.92
N LEU A 2 -26.32 13.18 -115.62
CA LEU A 2 -27.40 12.19 -115.82
C LEU A 2 -26.96 10.79 -115.43
N VAL A 3 -27.34 10.34 -114.23
CA VAL A 3 -28.21 9.17 -114.00
C VAL A 3 -28.96 9.36 -112.68
N ASP A 4 -30.27 9.56 -112.80
CA ASP A 4 -31.28 9.29 -111.77
C ASP A 4 -31.37 7.78 -111.51
N LEU A 5 -31.56 7.36 -110.25
CA LEU A 5 -32.20 6.09 -109.93
C LEU A 5 -33.03 6.23 -108.64
N SER A 6 -34.31 6.00 -108.82
CA SER A 6 -35.40 6.19 -107.88
C SER A 6 -35.69 4.96 -107.00
N TYR A 7 -36.10 5.27 -105.76
CA TYR A 7 -37.14 4.62 -104.94
C TYR A 7 -37.03 3.14 -104.50
N ALA A 8 -36.95 2.95 -103.17
CA ALA A 8 -37.87 2.08 -102.43
C ALA A 8 -37.94 2.52 -100.95
N GLN A 9 -39.03 3.16 -100.55
CA GLN A 9 -39.36 3.44 -99.15
C GLN A 9 -39.92 2.18 -98.49
N SER A 10 -39.21 1.61 -97.51
CA SER A 10 -39.82 0.71 -96.52
C SER A 10 -40.16 1.52 -95.26
N LYS A 11 -41.46 1.67 -94.99
CA LYS A 11 -41.96 2.21 -93.72
C LYS A 11 -41.75 1.18 -92.62
N GLN A 12 -40.69 1.31 -91.83
CA GLN A 12 -40.62 0.68 -90.52
C GLN A 12 -41.13 1.67 -89.46
N ASN A 13 -42.32 1.37 -88.93
CA ASN A 13 -42.81 1.97 -87.69
C ASN A 13 -41.85 1.63 -86.54
N LYS A 14 -40.97 2.57 -86.17
CA LYS A 14 -40.26 2.51 -84.89
C LYS A 14 -41.28 2.73 -83.77
N LYS A 15 -41.77 1.66 -83.16
CA LYS A 15 -42.23 1.73 -81.76
C LYS A 15 -41.00 2.09 -80.93
N GLN A 16 -40.86 3.37 -80.55
CA GLN A 16 -39.98 3.76 -79.46
C GLN A 16 -40.52 3.11 -78.18
N SER A 17 -39.88 2.03 -77.73
CA SER A 17 -40.00 1.65 -76.33
C SER A 17 -39.28 2.74 -75.53
N LEU A 18 -40.04 3.43 -74.67
CA LEU A 18 -39.47 4.28 -73.64
C LEU A 18 -38.62 3.39 -72.73
N ILE A 19 -37.31 3.38 -72.96
CA ILE A 19 -36.35 2.86 -71.99
C ILE A 19 -36.49 3.78 -70.78
N LYS A 20 -37.14 3.29 -69.72
CA LYS A 20 -37.12 3.97 -68.43
C LYS A 20 -35.64 4.13 -68.05
N PRO A 21 -35.18 5.33 -67.66
CA PRO A 21 -33.83 5.47 -67.16
C PRO A 21 -33.68 4.52 -65.97
N VAL A 22 -32.69 3.65 -66.04
CA VAL A 22 -32.24 2.89 -64.87
C VAL A 22 -31.69 3.95 -63.92
N VAL A 23 -32.50 4.34 -62.95
CA VAL A 23 -32.01 5.09 -61.80
C VAL A 23 -31.19 4.10 -61.02
N GLU A 24 -29.88 4.10 -61.24
CA GLU A 24 -28.96 3.46 -60.32
C GLU A 24 -29.24 4.06 -58.93
N PRO A 25 -29.53 3.23 -57.91
CA PRO A 25 -29.66 3.76 -56.56
C PRO A 25 -28.37 4.50 -56.23
N PRO A 26 -28.42 5.65 -55.55
CA PRO A 26 -27.21 6.33 -55.13
C PRO A 26 -26.35 5.29 -54.40
N ILE A 27 -25.10 5.13 -54.84
CA ILE A 27 -24.12 4.35 -54.10
C ILE A 27 -24.12 4.95 -52.71
N GLU A 28 -24.71 4.23 -51.76
CA GLU A 28 -24.62 4.56 -50.36
C GLU A 28 -23.15 4.34 -50.03
N VAL A 29 -22.37 5.42 -50.17
CA VAL A 29 -21.02 5.48 -49.63
C VAL A 29 -21.26 5.36 -48.14
N GLU A 30 -21.22 4.12 -47.66
CA GLU A 30 -21.14 3.80 -46.24
C GLU A 30 -20.01 4.69 -45.74
N ARG A 31 -20.37 5.76 -45.03
CA ARG A 31 -19.39 6.63 -44.38
C ARG A 31 -18.79 5.78 -43.29
N THR A 32 -17.83 4.95 -43.66
CA THR A 32 -16.96 4.27 -42.72
C THR A 32 -16.35 5.41 -41.92
N LYS A 33 -16.85 5.58 -40.68
CA LYS A 33 -16.18 6.46 -39.71
C LYS A 33 -14.72 6.01 -39.75
N PRO A 34 -13.75 6.91 -40.01
CA PRO A 34 -12.35 6.51 -40.01
C PRO A 34 -12.09 5.86 -38.64
N ASN A 35 -11.84 4.54 -38.67
CA ASN A 35 -11.45 3.84 -37.47
C ASN A 35 -10.10 4.43 -37.07
N ASN A 36 -10.03 4.86 -35.82
CA ASN A 36 -8.75 5.29 -35.27
C ASN A 36 -7.80 4.10 -35.28
N PRO A 37 -6.50 4.35 -35.49
CA PRO A 37 -5.52 3.28 -35.44
C PRO A 37 -5.65 2.52 -34.12
N ASP A 38 -5.56 1.19 -34.20
CA ASP A 38 -5.45 0.37 -33.01
C ASP A 38 -4.18 0.74 -32.27
N GLN A 39 -4.31 0.96 -30.97
CA GLN A 39 -3.22 1.37 -30.10
C GLN A 39 -3.03 0.31 -29.04
N TYR A 40 -1.79 -0.15 -28.84
CA TYR A 40 -1.42 -1.03 -27.74
C TYR A 40 -0.42 -0.33 -26.84
N GLN A 41 -0.47 -0.59 -25.53
CA GLN A 41 0.46 0.02 -24.59
C GLN A 41 0.87 -0.96 -23.50
N LEU A 42 2.16 -0.99 -23.19
CA LEU A 42 2.69 -1.60 -21.97
C LEU A 42 3.20 -0.49 -21.04
N ARG A 43 2.89 -0.57 -19.74
CA ARG A 43 3.35 0.39 -18.73
C ARG A 43 3.74 -0.32 -17.43
N LEU A 44 4.89 0.03 -16.90
CA LEU A 44 5.37 -0.38 -15.59
C LEU A 44 5.42 0.86 -14.69
N ILE A 45 4.85 0.74 -13.50
CA ILE A 45 4.92 1.73 -12.43
C ILE A 45 5.58 1.07 -11.23
N MET A 46 6.57 1.75 -10.64
CA MET A 46 7.21 1.34 -9.39
C MET A 46 7.31 2.53 -8.46
N GLU A 47 6.85 2.35 -7.22
CA GLU A 47 6.84 3.35 -6.16
C GLU A 47 7.56 2.78 -4.93
N ASN A 48 8.42 3.59 -4.30
CA ASN A 48 9.12 3.21 -3.09
C ASN A 48 9.56 4.45 -2.28
N ASP A 49 9.50 4.35 -0.96
CA ASP A 49 9.93 5.41 -0.03
C ASP A 49 11.44 5.48 0.18
N ALA A 50 12.15 4.36 -0.03
CA ALA A 50 13.61 4.32 0.02
C ALA A 50 14.29 4.98 -1.19
N PHE A 51 13.63 5.09 -2.36
CA PHE A 51 14.19 5.77 -3.54
C PHE A 51 14.60 7.22 -3.27
N GLY A 52 13.92 7.90 -2.35
CA GLY A 52 14.25 9.27 -1.92
C GLY A 52 15.09 9.35 -0.65
N GLY A 53 15.46 8.21 -0.03
CA GLY A 53 16.13 8.17 1.26
C GLY A 53 15.30 8.72 2.42
N PHE A 54 13.97 8.74 2.30
CA PHE A 54 13.09 9.40 3.27
C PHE A 54 12.84 8.57 4.53
N SER A 55 12.39 7.33 4.34
CA SER A 55 12.07 6.36 5.39
C SER A 55 11.72 5.00 4.78
N ASP A 56 11.46 4.01 5.63
CA ASP A 56 10.87 2.71 5.27
C ASP A 56 9.67 2.45 6.19
N ARG A 57 8.55 3.13 5.91
CA ARG A 57 7.36 3.11 6.74
C ARG A 57 6.10 3.45 5.94
N TYR A 58 4.95 3.11 6.50
CA TYR A 58 3.62 3.41 5.97
C TYR A 58 3.39 2.80 4.60
N TYR A 59 3.51 3.55 3.51
CA TYR A 59 3.45 3.00 2.17
C TYR A 59 4.87 2.82 1.64
N THR A 60 5.39 1.59 1.80
CA THR A 60 6.80 1.29 1.53
C THR A 60 7.03 0.96 0.05
N ASN A 61 6.10 0.25 -0.58
CA ASN A 61 6.29 -0.17 -1.95
C ASN A 61 4.96 -0.34 -2.69
N GLY A 62 4.97 0.02 -3.97
CA GLY A 62 3.96 -0.43 -4.92
C GLY A 62 4.58 -0.73 -6.27
N SER A 63 4.13 -1.81 -6.89
CA SER A 63 4.47 -2.16 -8.26
C SER A 63 3.20 -2.46 -9.04
N ARG A 64 3.16 -2.02 -10.29
CA ARG A 64 1.99 -2.20 -11.15
C ARG A 64 2.42 -2.33 -12.61
N LEU A 65 2.04 -3.43 -13.23
CA LEU A 65 2.25 -3.70 -14.64
C LEU A 65 0.90 -3.65 -15.36
N GLU A 66 0.83 -2.87 -16.42
CA GLU A 66 -0.40 -2.60 -17.14
C GLU A 66 -0.25 -2.82 -18.64
N PHE A 67 -1.31 -3.38 -19.22
CA PHE A 67 -1.47 -3.54 -20.65
C PHE A 67 -2.77 -2.87 -21.09
N HIS A 68 -2.70 -2.02 -22.12
CA HIS A 68 -3.87 -1.35 -22.68
C HIS A 68 -4.00 -1.61 -24.17
N MET A 69 -5.25 -1.60 -24.65
CA MET A 69 -5.58 -1.76 -26.07
C MET A 69 -6.80 -0.92 -26.47
N SER A 70 -6.90 -0.55 -27.75
CA SER A 70 -8.11 0.04 -28.32
C SER A 70 -9.33 -0.87 -28.12
N ALA A 71 -10.45 -0.27 -27.70
CA ALA A 71 -11.70 -0.99 -27.41
C ALA A 71 -12.84 -0.59 -28.37
N GLY A 72 -13.11 -1.46 -29.35
CA GLY A 72 -14.24 -1.34 -30.27
C GLY A 72 -15.61 -1.55 -29.60
N GLU A 73 -16.69 -1.27 -30.32
CA GLU A 73 -18.08 -1.35 -29.80
C GLU A 73 -18.53 -2.78 -29.40
N SER A 74 -17.89 -3.80 -29.98
CA SER A 74 -18.11 -5.20 -29.63
C SER A 74 -17.41 -5.63 -28.34
N ASN A 75 -16.49 -4.82 -27.80
CA ASN A 75 -15.72 -5.16 -26.62
C ASN A 75 -16.63 -5.24 -25.36
N PRO A 76 -16.63 -6.36 -24.62
CA PRO A 76 -17.53 -6.54 -23.48
C PRO A 76 -17.24 -5.58 -22.32
N THR A 77 -15.96 -5.30 -22.02
CA THR A 77 -15.58 -4.31 -20.99
C THR A 77 -16.09 -2.92 -21.37
N ARG A 78 -15.95 -2.53 -22.64
CA ARG A 78 -16.53 -1.28 -23.13
C ARG A 78 -18.04 -1.24 -22.93
N ARG A 79 -18.76 -2.29 -23.32
CA ARG A 79 -20.22 -2.37 -23.19
C ARG A 79 -20.69 -2.21 -21.74
N VAL A 80 -19.97 -2.78 -20.78
CA VAL A 80 -20.35 -2.70 -19.35
C VAL A 80 -19.97 -1.34 -18.76
N PHE A 81 -18.72 -0.90 -18.91
CA PHE A 81 -18.23 0.30 -18.22
C PHE A 81 -18.57 1.61 -18.92
N SER A 82 -18.96 1.61 -20.21
CA SER A 82 -19.38 2.86 -20.86
C SER A 82 -20.60 3.47 -20.17
N TYR A 83 -21.59 2.67 -19.76
CA TYR A 83 -22.76 3.18 -19.03
C TYR A 83 -22.39 3.95 -17.77
N TRP A 84 -21.37 3.47 -17.04
CA TRP A 84 -20.87 4.16 -15.85
C TRP A 84 -20.07 5.42 -16.21
N ASN A 85 -19.18 5.32 -17.20
CA ASN A 85 -18.36 6.46 -17.64
C ASN A 85 -19.23 7.60 -18.19
N ASP A 86 -20.30 7.27 -18.92
CA ASP A 86 -21.20 8.22 -19.57
C ASP A 86 -22.03 9.06 -18.56
N LEU A 87 -22.07 8.66 -17.28
CA LEU A 87 -22.63 9.49 -16.20
C LEU A 87 -21.81 10.76 -15.93
N PHE A 88 -20.53 10.74 -16.32
CA PHE A 88 -19.55 11.78 -16.01
C PHE A 88 -18.99 12.47 -17.26
N ILE A 89 -19.19 11.88 -18.45
CA ILE A 89 -18.75 12.43 -19.73
C ILE A 89 -19.84 12.23 -20.79
N THR A 90 -19.98 13.18 -21.71
CA THR A 90 -20.85 13.00 -22.88
C THR A 90 -19.99 12.59 -24.08
N PRO A 91 -20.09 11.33 -24.55
CA PRO A 91 -19.32 10.89 -25.71
C PRO A 91 -19.67 11.67 -26.98
N ASN A 92 -18.70 11.82 -27.87
CA ASN A 92 -18.85 12.41 -29.19
C ASN A 92 -18.02 11.61 -30.23
N GLU A 93 -18.01 12.05 -31.49
CA GLU A 93 -17.31 11.35 -32.57
C GLU A 93 -15.79 11.28 -32.39
N LYS A 94 -15.21 12.21 -31.61
CA LYS A 94 -13.78 12.22 -31.26
C LYS A 94 -13.47 11.37 -30.01
N THR A 95 -14.48 10.76 -29.38
CA THR A 95 -14.26 9.92 -28.21
C THR A 95 -13.43 8.69 -28.57
N ARG A 96 -12.50 8.33 -27.68
CA ARG A 96 -11.66 7.14 -27.80
C ARG A 96 -11.84 6.26 -26.56
N TYR A 97 -11.71 4.95 -26.75
CA TYR A 97 -11.90 3.96 -25.68
C TYR A 97 -10.69 3.04 -25.64
N LEU A 98 -10.04 2.96 -24.49
CA LEU A 98 -8.91 2.05 -24.23
C LEU A 98 -9.30 1.11 -23.09
N GLN A 99 -9.27 -0.20 -23.35
CA GLN A 99 -9.40 -1.22 -22.31
C GLN A 99 -8.04 -1.45 -21.67
N GLY A 100 -7.99 -1.60 -20.35
CA GLY A 100 -6.78 -1.92 -19.59
C GLY A 100 -6.91 -3.22 -18.82
N PHE A 101 -5.77 -3.88 -18.63
CA PHE A 101 -5.56 -4.95 -17.65
C PHE A 101 -4.33 -4.61 -16.83
N ALA A 102 -4.38 -4.85 -15.52
CA ALA A 102 -3.22 -4.65 -14.67
C ALA A 102 -3.07 -5.77 -13.64
N VAL A 103 -1.83 -5.99 -13.23
CA VAL A 103 -1.50 -6.70 -11.99
C VAL A 103 -0.66 -5.77 -11.13
N GLY A 104 -0.95 -5.76 -9.84
CA GLY A 104 -0.24 -4.90 -8.90
C GLY A 104 -0.09 -5.51 -7.53
N GLN A 105 0.91 -5.00 -6.81
CA GLN A 105 1.23 -5.40 -5.45
C GLN A 105 1.65 -4.17 -4.64
N GLU A 106 1.21 -4.11 -3.39
CA GLU A 106 1.51 -3.01 -2.48
C GLU A 106 1.89 -3.54 -1.10
N PHE A 107 2.86 -2.89 -0.46
CA PHE A 107 3.35 -3.21 0.88
C PHE A 107 3.28 -2.01 1.81
N TYR A 108 2.87 -2.30 3.04
CA TYR A 108 2.75 -1.31 4.09
C TYR A 108 3.39 -1.81 5.38
N THR A 109 4.13 -0.93 6.05
CA THR A 109 4.88 -1.23 7.28
C THR A 109 4.65 -0.17 8.36
N PRO A 110 4.88 -0.49 9.65
CA PRO A 110 4.94 0.50 10.72
C PRO A 110 6.19 1.38 10.61
N THR A 111 6.27 2.38 11.50
CA THR A 111 7.42 3.29 11.61
C THR A 111 8.72 2.59 11.96
N ASN A 112 8.66 1.52 12.76
CA ASN A 112 9.83 0.75 13.19
C ASN A 112 9.70 -0.71 12.74
N ILE A 113 10.48 -1.07 11.72
CA ILE A 113 10.45 -2.41 11.12
C ILE A 113 11.30 -3.44 11.87
N THR A 114 12.24 -3.01 12.72
CA THR A 114 13.14 -3.93 13.45
C THR A 114 12.46 -4.56 14.67
N LYS A 115 11.20 -4.17 14.94
CA LYS A 115 10.35 -4.75 15.97
C LYS A 115 9.38 -5.77 15.39
N ALA A 116 9.24 -6.91 16.08
CA ALA A 116 8.25 -7.92 15.73
C ALA A 116 6.82 -7.51 16.12
N ASP A 117 6.67 -6.77 17.22
CA ASP A 117 5.38 -6.22 17.64
C ASP A 117 5.20 -4.81 17.05
N VAL A 118 4.04 -4.54 16.44
CA VAL A 118 3.69 -3.20 15.95
C VAL A 118 3.45 -2.28 17.15
N SER A 119 4.07 -1.10 17.13
CA SER A 119 3.89 -0.09 18.18
C SER A 119 2.43 0.37 18.27
N TYR A 120 1.99 0.70 19.49
CA TYR A 120 0.65 1.23 19.71
C TYR A 120 0.43 2.54 18.94
N GLY A 121 -0.73 2.65 18.30
CA GLY A 121 -1.13 3.72 17.41
C GLY A 121 -0.29 3.80 16.13
N ASP A 122 0.48 2.78 15.78
CA ASP A 122 1.18 2.71 14.49
C ASP A 122 0.41 1.85 13.49
N ARG A 123 0.70 2.05 12.21
CA ARG A 123 0.07 1.30 11.11
C ARG A 123 0.46 -0.18 11.16
N PRO A 124 -0.48 -1.11 10.96
CA PRO A 124 -0.13 -2.52 10.87
C PRO A 124 0.67 -2.84 9.61
N TYR A 125 1.43 -3.93 9.67
CA TYR A 125 1.92 -4.57 8.45
C TYR A 125 0.73 -5.03 7.60
N SER A 126 0.80 -4.77 6.29
CA SER A 126 -0.12 -5.37 5.34
C SER A 126 0.50 -5.45 3.97
N SER A 127 0.11 -6.48 3.22
CA SER A 127 0.40 -6.58 1.79
C SER A 127 -0.86 -6.93 1.03
N ARG A 128 -1.03 -6.35 -0.15
CA ARG A 128 -2.13 -6.70 -1.06
C ARG A 128 -1.62 -6.95 -2.46
N GLY A 129 -2.25 -7.90 -3.13
CA GLY A 129 -2.01 -8.24 -4.54
C GLY A 129 -3.34 -8.23 -5.26
N TYR A 130 -3.37 -7.72 -6.49
CA TYR A 130 -4.62 -7.55 -7.22
C TYR A 130 -4.42 -7.63 -8.73
N PHE A 131 -5.50 -7.96 -9.40
CA PHE A 131 -5.69 -7.90 -10.84
C PHE A 131 -6.82 -6.93 -11.15
N THR A 132 -6.72 -6.23 -12.28
CA THR A 132 -7.74 -5.27 -12.69
C THR A 132 -8.13 -5.41 -14.14
N ASN A 133 -9.38 -5.05 -14.43
CA ASN A 133 -9.87 -4.77 -15.77
C ASN A 133 -10.49 -3.38 -15.81
N SER A 134 -10.11 -2.56 -16.78
CA SER A 134 -10.53 -1.17 -16.84
C SER A 134 -10.98 -0.73 -18.23
N LEU A 135 -11.74 0.35 -18.27
CA LEU A 135 -12.08 1.11 -19.47
C LEU A 135 -11.76 2.58 -19.24
N THR A 136 -10.92 3.14 -20.10
CA THR A 136 -10.76 4.59 -20.18
C THR A 136 -11.49 5.17 -21.39
N THR A 137 -12.38 6.12 -21.13
CA THR A 137 -13.05 6.94 -22.14
C THR A 137 -12.35 8.30 -22.21
N PHE A 138 -11.87 8.68 -23.40
CA PHE A 138 -11.21 9.96 -23.67
C PHE A 138 -12.07 10.88 -24.53
N THR A 139 -11.97 12.17 -24.25
CA THR A 139 -12.29 13.27 -25.16
C THR A 139 -11.06 14.19 -25.25
N GLU A 140 -11.20 15.35 -25.89
CA GLU A 140 -10.11 16.31 -26.07
C GLU A 140 -9.53 16.83 -24.74
N ASP A 141 -10.37 17.00 -23.71
CA ASP A 141 -9.97 17.61 -22.45
C ASP A 141 -10.31 16.77 -21.20
N THR A 142 -11.03 15.66 -21.37
CA THR A 142 -11.56 14.86 -20.28
C THR A 142 -11.24 13.37 -20.47
N SER A 143 -10.84 12.69 -19.40
CA SER A 143 -10.63 11.24 -19.37
C SER A 143 -11.32 10.64 -18.16
N ILE A 144 -11.98 9.50 -18.37
CA ILE A 144 -12.65 8.75 -17.30
C ILE A 144 -12.19 7.31 -17.37
N THR A 145 -11.45 6.89 -16.36
CA THR A 145 -10.98 5.51 -16.20
C THR A 145 -11.79 4.84 -15.12
N THR A 146 -12.58 3.83 -15.48
CA THR A 146 -13.25 2.95 -14.51
C THR A 146 -12.59 1.60 -14.52
N GLU A 147 -12.27 1.11 -13.33
CA GLU A 147 -11.51 -0.10 -13.07
C GLU A 147 -12.25 -0.99 -12.07
N LEU A 148 -12.48 -2.24 -12.48
CA LEU A 148 -12.86 -3.31 -11.56
C LEU A 148 -11.58 -4.01 -11.09
N GLU A 149 -11.39 -4.04 -9.78
CA GLU A 149 -10.27 -4.66 -9.11
C GLU A 149 -10.73 -5.90 -8.35
N LEU A 150 -10.00 -6.99 -8.54
CA LEU A 150 -10.14 -8.26 -7.81
C LEU A 150 -8.79 -8.61 -7.20
N GLY A 151 -8.75 -8.93 -5.91
CA GLY A 151 -7.48 -9.21 -5.27
C GLY A 151 -7.61 -9.87 -3.91
N MET A 152 -6.54 -9.76 -3.14
CA MET A 152 -6.49 -10.15 -1.74
C MET A 152 -5.52 -9.27 -0.95
N ILE A 153 -5.77 -9.18 0.35
CA ILE A 153 -4.85 -8.65 1.36
C ILE A 153 -4.41 -9.80 2.25
N GLY A 154 -3.15 -9.81 2.70
CA GLY A 154 -2.64 -10.72 3.74
C GLY A 154 -1.37 -11.49 3.39
N PRO A 155 -0.95 -12.43 4.26
CA PRO A 155 0.27 -13.21 4.09
C PRO A 155 0.40 -13.95 2.76
N SER A 156 -0.71 -14.42 2.19
CA SER A 156 -0.71 -15.17 0.92
C SER A 156 -0.23 -14.34 -0.28
N VAL A 157 -0.20 -13.01 -0.16
CA VAL A 157 0.35 -12.10 -1.16
C VAL A 157 1.88 -12.17 -1.23
N GLY A 158 2.55 -12.68 -0.19
CA GLY A 158 4.00 -12.86 -0.18
C GLY A 158 4.81 -11.59 0.13
N GLY A 159 4.19 -10.56 0.73
CA GLY A 159 4.88 -9.30 1.06
C GLY A 159 6.11 -9.47 1.95
N LYS A 160 6.03 -10.37 2.95
CA LYS A 160 7.16 -10.72 3.84
C LYS A 160 8.41 -11.13 3.03
N SER A 161 8.26 -12.12 2.16
CA SER A 161 9.37 -12.66 1.37
C SER A 161 9.92 -11.63 0.40
N ALA A 162 9.03 -10.86 -0.27
CA ALA A 162 9.43 -9.84 -1.23
C ALA A 162 10.24 -8.72 -0.55
N GLN A 163 9.76 -8.18 0.57
CA GLN A 163 10.46 -7.11 1.28
C GLN A 163 11.78 -7.58 1.89
N ILE A 164 11.83 -8.75 2.55
CA ILE A 164 13.08 -9.30 3.11
C ILE A 164 14.13 -9.49 2.01
N ASN A 165 13.75 -10.04 0.86
CA ASN A 165 14.67 -10.22 -0.27
C ASN A 165 15.20 -8.89 -0.80
N PHE A 166 14.34 -7.89 -0.93
CA PHE A 166 14.74 -6.55 -1.35
C PHE A 166 15.70 -5.90 -0.34
N HIS A 167 15.40 -6.00 0.97
CA HIS A 167 16.23 -5.43 2.03
C HIS A 167 17.60 -6.09 2.08
N ASN A 168 17.66 -7.41 1.96
CA ASN A 168 18.92 -8.15 1.87
C ASN A 168 19.76 -7.72 0.66
N PHE A 169 19.11 -7.42 -0.47
CA PHE A 169 19.78 -6.96 -1.68
C PHE A 169 20.38 -5.55 -1.52
N ILE A 170 19.68 -4.63 -0.83
CA ILE A 170 20.13 -3.23 -0.65
C ILE A 170 20.86 -2.97 0.67
N GLY A 171 21.01 -3.98 1.55
CA GLY A 171 21.61 -3.83 2.88
C GLY A 171 20.76 -3.06 3.89
N SER A 172 19.43 -3.11 3.76
CA SER A 172 18.47 -2.51 4.72
C SER A 172 18.17 -3.47 5.87
N PRO A 173 17.82 -3.00 7.09
CA PRO A 173 17.44 -3.87 8.20
C PRO A 173 16.29 -4.83 7.87
N THR A 174 16.37 -6.07 8.36
CA THR A 174 15.34 -7.09 8.12
C THR A 174 14.05 -6.76 8.87
N PRO A 175 12.87 -6.63 8.21
CA PRO A 175 11.60 -6.40 8.89
C PRO A 175 11.16 -7.61 9.72
N GLN A 176 10.82 -7.38 10.98
CA GLN A 176 10.57 -8.44 11.97
C GLN A 176 9.07 -8.71 12.23
N GLY A 177 8.16 -7.79 11.86
CA GLY A 177 6.75 -7.83 12.28
C GLY A 177 5.75 -8.40 11.27
N TRP A 178 6.22 -8.95 10.14
CA TRP A 178 5.34 -9.50 9.10
C TRP A 178 4.46 -10.68 9.54
N ASP A 179 4.82 -11.36 10.63
CA ASP A 179 4.03 -12.44 11.21
C ASP A 179 2.74 -11.95 11.89
N THR A 180 2.62 -10.63 12.15
CA THR A 180 1.44 -9.99 12.75
C THR A 180 0.68 -9.10 11.77
N GLN A 181 0.90 -9.27 10.46
CA GLN A 181 0.22 -8.49 9.43
C GLN A 181 -1.28 -8.76 9.38
N ILE A 182 -2.03 -7.87 8.71
CA ILE A 182 -3.46 -8.09 8.45
C ILE A 182 -3.67 -9.47 7.76
N PRO A 183 -4.61 -10.33 8.21
CA PRO A 183 -4.76 -11.68 7.72
C PRO A 183 -5.38 -11.73 6.32
N ASP A 184 -5.33 -12.93 5.73
CA ASP A 184 -5.85 -13.18 4.38
C ASP A 184 -7.34 -12.84 4.25
N SER A 185 -7.66 -12.00 3.27
CA SER A 185 -9.03 -11.67 2.89
C SER A 185 -9.11 -11.29 1.42
N TYR A 186 -10.19 -11.69 0.74
CA TYR A 186 -10.42 -11.33 -0.66
C TYR A 186 -10.91 -9.88 -0.77
N SER A 187 -10.42 -9.19 -1.80
CA SER A 187 -10.82 -7.82 -2.12
C SER A 187 -11.52 -7.69 -3.46
N VAL A 188 -12.52 -6.82 -3.50
CA VAL A 188 -13.20 -6.34 -4.70
C VAL A 188 -13.43 -4.84 -4.56
N ALA A 189 -13.10 -4.09 -5.60
CA ALA A 189 -13.39 -2.66 -5.67
C ALA A 189 -13.75 -2.21 -7.09
N LEU A 190 -14.64 -1.23 -7.17
CA LEU A 190 -14.84 -0.41 -8.35
C LEU A 190 -14.18 0.95 -8.10
N LYS A 191 -13.22 1.31 -8.96
CA LYS A 191 -12.45 2.54 -8.86
C LYS A 191 -12.69 3.39 -10.11
N THR A 192 -12.89 4.70 -9.94
CA THR A 192 -13.10 5.64 -11.05
C THR A 192 -12.20 6.85 -10.89
N ASP A 193 -11.34 7.12 -11.88
CA ASP A 193 -10.52 8.33 -12.01
C ASP A 193 -11.10 9.23 -13.10
N ILE A 194 -11.41 10.48 -12.75
CA ILE A 194 -11.98 11.48 -13.65
C ILE A 194 -11.01 12.65 -13.70
N ARG A 195 -10.52 12.98 -14.89
CA ARG A 195 -9.65 14.15 -15.12
C ARG A 195 -10.29 15.05 -16.15
N LYS A 196 -10.32 16.35 -15.87
CA LYS A 196 -10.84 17.37 -16.79
C LYS A 196 -9.90 18.56 -16.84
N PHE A 197 -9.50 18.98 -18.03
CA PHE A 197 -8.60 20.10 -18.27
C PHE A 197 -9.32 21.29 -18.90
N TYR A 198 -9.59 22.31 -18.10
CA TYR A 198 -10.18 23.56 -18.60
C TYR A 198 -9.18 24.34 -19.47
N HIS A 199 -7.89 24.21 -19.17
CA HIS A 199 -6.78 24.79 -19.92
C HIS A 199 -5.63 23.79 -20.04
N ARG A 200 -4.73 23.95 -21.02
CA ARG A 200 -3.57 23.04 -21.19
C ARG A 200 -2.67 22.95 -19.95
N PHE A 201 -2.72 23.96 -19.08
CA PHE A 201 -1.92 24.05 -17.85
C PHE A 201 -2.71 23.82 -16.56
N PHE A 202 -4.04 23.66 -16.65
CA PHE A 202 -4.91 23.58 -15.48
C PHE A 202 -6.06 22.60 -15.69
N GLY A 203 -6.23 21.70 -14.72
CA GLY A 203 -7.33 20.75 -14.67
C GLY A 203 -7.71 20.36 -13.25
N THR A 204 -8.68 19.47 -13.15
CA THR A 204 -9.14 18.87 -11.90
C THR A 204 -9.12 17.36 -12.01
N GLN A 205 -8.87 16.69 -10.89
CA GLN A 205 -8.93 15.24 -10.76
C GLN A 205 -9.90 14.86 -9.63
N TYR A 206 -10.72 13.85 -9.89
CA TYR A 206 -11.57 13.21 -8.91
C TYR A 206 -11.30 11.71 -8.93
N ASN A 207 -11.12 11.10 -7.76
CA ASN A 207 -11.09 9.65 -7.65
C ASN A 207 -12.23 9.20 -6.75
N VAL A 208 -12.94 8.15 -7.15
CA VAL A 208 -13.98 7.51 -6.36
C VAL A 208 -13.66 6.04 -6.27
N ASN A 209 -13.44 5.54 -5.06
CA ASN A 209 -13.19 4.12 -4.80
C ASN A 209 -14.32 3.57 -3.96
N LEU A 210 -14.92 2.47 -4.41
CA LEU A 210 -16.01 1.77 -3.72
C LEU A 210 -15.65 0.29 -3.62
N GLY A 211 -15.42 -0.20 -2.42
CA GLY A 211 -15.03 -1.60 -2.24
C GLY A 211 -14.67 -1.98 -0.82
N ASN A 212 -14.48 -3.28 -0.61
CA ASN A 212 -14.13 -3.85 0.70
C ASN A 212 -12.62 -3.83 0.99
N ILE A 213 -11.82 -3.21 0.13
CA ILE A 213 -10.39 -2.91 0.36
C ILE A 213 -10.17 -1.44 0.69
N GLN A 214 -10.91 -0.56 0.02
CA GLN A 214 -10.83 0.88 0.19
C GLN A 214 -12.14 1.51 -0.28
N THR A 215 -12.70 2.41 0.53
CA THR A 215 -13.83 3.26 0.15
C THR A 215 -13.51 4.71 0.51
N ASP A 216 -13.32 5.53 -0.52
CA ASP A 216 -12.92 6.92 -0.38
C ASP A 216 -13.29 7.74 -1.61
N VAL A 217 -13.25 9.06 -1.44
CA VAL A 217 -13.30 10.02 -2.53
C VAL A 217 -12.14 10.99 -2.39
N SER A 218 -11.47 11.28 -3.50
CA SER A 218 -10.37 12.24 -3.56
C SER A 218 -10.66 13.34 -4.57
N PHE A 219 -10.20 14.55 -4.26
CA PHE A 219 -10.21 15.69 -5.16
C PHE A 219 -8.82 16.33 -5.22
N GLY A 220 -8.38 16.74 -6.40
CA GLY A 220 -7.14 17.48 -6.58
C GLY A 220 -7.20 18.45 -7.75
N LEU A 221 -6.43 19.53 -7.64
CA LEU A 221 -6.18 20.47 -8.74
C LEU A 221 -4.93 20.03 -9.48
N ILE A 222 -4.92 20.00 -10.81
CA ILE A 222 -3.73 19.68 -11.59
C ILE A 222 -3.21 20.97 -12.22
N PHE A 223 -2.00 21.37 -11.82
CA PHE A 223 -1.23 22.39 -12.51
C PHE A 223 -0.13 21.69 -13.29
N ARG A 224 0.01 22.01 -14.58
CA ARG A 224 1.10 21.46 -15.40
C ARG A 224 1.71 22.52 -16.30
N PHE A 225 3.00 22.38 -16.59
CA PHE A 225 3.74 23.28 -17.48
C PHE A 225 4.69 22.49 -18.37
N GLY A 226 4.80 22.89 -19.63
CA GLY A 226 5.61 22.20 -20.63
C GLY A 226 4.91 22.12 -21.99
N ASN A 227 5.45 21.30 -22.88
CA ASN A 227 4.86 21.03 -24.18
C ASN A 227 3.77 19.95 -24.06
N VAL A 228 2.56 20.34 -23.64
CA VAL A 228 1.40 19.44 -23.52
C VAL A 228 0.09 20.14 -23.91
N ASP A 229 -0.82 19.44 -24.57
CA ASP A 229 -2.14 19.99 -24.94
C ASP A 229 -3.16 19.87 -23.81
N LYS A 230 -4.46 19.90 -24.10
CA LYS A 230 -5.52 19.69 -23.10
C LYS A 230 -5.76 18.21 -22.78
N THR A 231 -5.30 17.29 -23.64
CA THR A 231 -5.46 15.85 -23.42
C THR A 231 -4.97 15.46 -22.01
N PRO A 232 -5.80 14.74 -21.23
CA PRO A 232 -5.38 14.22 -19.95
C PRO A 232 -4.15 13.32 -20.10
N GLY A 233 -3.14 13.59 -19.29
CA GLY A 233 -1.91 12.82 -19.27
C GLY A 233 -2.06 11.52 -18.47
N PRO A 234 -1.06 10.63 -18.53
CA PRO A 234 -1.12 9.32 -17.92
C PRO A 234 -1.29 9.35 -16.38
N GLY A 235 -1.78 8.24 -15.83
CA GLY A 235 -1.64 7.88 -14.42
C GLY A 235 -0.21 7.99 -13.90
N SER A 236 -0.03 8.06 -12.58
CA SER A 236 1.29 8.23 -11.95
C SER A 236 1.52 7.43 -10.68
N SER A 237 0.54 6.61 -10.25
CA SER A 237 0.64 5.83 -9.01
C SER A 237 0.11 4.42 -9.21
N ALA A 238 0.67 3.47 -8.48
CA ALA A 238 0.17 2.10 -8.37
C ALA A 238 -1.11 2.03 -7.51
N LEU A 239 -1.36 3.03 -6.66
CA LEU A 239 -2.49 3.04 -5.72
C LEU A 239 -3.85 3.35 -6.38
N GLN A 240 -3.83 4.07 -7.50
CA GLN A 240 -5.03 4.58 -8.14
C GLN A 240 -5.06 4.18 -9.62
N PRO A 241 -6.25 3.91 -10.18
CA PRO A 241 -6.36 3.83 -11.63
C PRO A 241 -5.92 5.16 -12.23
N GLY A 242 -5.34 5.09 -13.42
CA GLY A 242 -4.91 6.29 -14.10
C GLY A 242 -4.96 6.11 -15.59
N SER A 243 -5.35 7.19 -16.27
CA SER A 243 -5.45 7.24 -17.72
C SER A 243 -4.23 6.60 -18.42
N PRO A 244 -4.41 5.75 -19.44
CA PRO A 244 -3.32 5.36 -20.32
C PRO A 244 -2.84 6.55 -21.16
N ILE A 245 -1.89 6.32 -22.05
CA ILE A 245 -1.44 7.34 -22.99
C ILE A 245 -2.41 7.30 -24.16
N LEU A 246 -3.01 8.44 -24.51
CA LEU A 246 -3.58 8.62 -25.84
C LEU A 246 -2.49 9.20 -26.74
N HIS A 247 -1.92 8.37 -27.63
CA HIS A 247 -0.82 8.78 -28.50
C HIS A 247 -1.32 9.09 -29.91
N GLU A 248 -0.77 10.14 -30.50
CA GLU A 248 -0.90 10.42 -31.93
C GLU A 248 0.51 10.42 -32.52
N ASP A 249 0.72 9.63 -33.58
CA ASP A 249 2.02 9.47 -34.21
C ASP A 249 2.66 10.81 -34.57
N GLY A 250 3.94 10.97 -34.23
CA GLY A 250 4.70 12.19 -34.48
C GLY A 250 4.43 13.34 -33.50
N LYS A 251 3.55 13.16 -32.51
CA LYS A 251 3.25 14.17 -31.47
C LYS A 251 3.69 13.73 -30.08
N GLY A 252 4.96 13.98 -29.76
CA GLY A 252 5.48 13.85 -28.40
C GLY A 252 5.12 15.05 -27.53
N TYR A 253 5.04 14.81 -26.23
CA TYR A 253 4.75 15.84 -25.23
C TYR A 253 5.57 15.62 -23.97
N TRP A 254 5.78 16.68 -23.22
CA TRP A 254 6.39 16.61 -21.90
C TRP A 254 5.81 17.69 -21.00
N TYR A 255 5.75 17.42 -19.71
CA TYR A 255 5.32 18.40 -18.72
C TYR A 255 5.83 18.06 -17.33
N PHE A 256 6.04 19.10 -16.54
CA PHE A 256 6.05 19.00 -15.10
C PHE A 256 4.64 19.24 -14.58
N TYR A 257 4.31 18.66 -13.43
CA TYR A 257 3.02 18.88 -12.79
C TYR A 257 3.15 19.02 -11.27
N VAL A 258 2.16 19.70 -10.70
CA VAL A 258 1.89 19.75 -9.26
C VAL A 258 0.39 19.53 -9.08
N ASN A 259 0.04 18.62 -8.18
CA ASN A 259 -1.32 18.17 -7.92
C ASN A 259 -1.60 18.15 -6.42
N PRO A 260 -1.92 19.30 -5.81
CA PRO A 260 -2.40 19.35 -4.44
C PRO A 260 -3.85 18.89 -4.36
N GLY A 261 -4.20 18.21 -3.29
CA GLY A 261 -5.54 17.69 -3.10
C GLY A 261 -5.78 17.10 -1.72
N GLY A 262 -6.95 16.48 -1.58
CA GLY A 262 -7.33 15.79 -0.36
C GLY A 262 -8.23 14.59 -0.64
N THR A 263 -8.23 13.67 0.31
CA THR A 263 -8.98 12.42 0.29
C THR A 263 -9.84 12.33 1.54
N LEU A 264 -11.11 11.97 1.35
CA LEU A 264 -12.05 11.63 2.40
C LEU A 264 -12.28 10.12 2.39
N GLN A 265 -11.92 9.45 3.49
CA GLN A 265 -11.90 7.99 3.59
C GLN A 265 -12.98 7.49 4.54
N ALA A 266 -13.88 6.66 4.00
CA ALA A 266 -14.86 5.93 4.80
C ALA A 266 -14.29 4.59 5.30
N TYR A 267 -13.36 3.98 4.57
CA TYR A 267 -12.82 2.69 4.93
C TYR A 267 -11.49 2.40 4.24
N ASN A 268 -10.57 1.74 4.94
CA ASN A 268 -9.32 1.23 4.37
C ASN A 268 -8.90 -0.09 5.07
N ALA A 269 -8.96 -1.21 4.36
CA ALA A 269 -8.67 -2.53 4.91
C ALA A 269 -7.19 -2.71 5.25
N THR A 270 -6.27 -1.97 4.61
CA THR A 270 -4.83 -1.99 4.92
C THR A 270 -4.48 -1.36 6.27
N ILE A 271 -5.47 -0.71 6.91
CA ILE A 271 -5.38 -0.13 8.26
C ILE A 271 -6.32 -0.85 9.22
N GLN A 272 -7.57 -1.03 8.80
CA GLN A 272 -8.68 -1.45 9.65
C GLN A 272 -8.97 -2.95 9.58
N GLY A 273 -8.31 -3.69 8.68
CA GLY A 273 -8.63 -5.09 8.44
C GLY A 273 -9.94 -5.28 7.67
N GLN A 274 -10.34 -6.54 7.46
CA GLN A 274 -11.52 -6.94 6.69
C GLN A 274 -12.84 -6.34 7.22
N MET A 275 -13.64 -5.82 6.29
CA MET A 275 -14.96 -5.25 6.56
C MET A 275 -15.91 -6.30 7.17
N GLY A 276 -16.59 -5.94 8.25
CA GLY A 276 -17.62 -6.78 8.88
C GLY A 276 -17.07 -7.98 9.66
N SER A 277 -15.76 -8.09 9.86
CA SER A 277 -15.17 -9.09 10.74
C SER A 277 -14.74 -8.45 12.06
N ASP A 278 -15.44 -8.77 13.14
CA ASP A 278 -14.95 -8.54 14.51
C ASP A 278 -14.07 -9.72 14.99
N LYS A 279 -14.10 -10.84 14.24
CA LYS A 279 -13.44 -12.09 14.57
C LYS A 279 -12.04 -12.11 13.95
N GLY A 280 -11.11 -11.41 14.60
CA GLY A 280 -9.69 -11.48 14.26
C GLY A 280 -8.92 -10.17 14.38
N TYR A 281 -9.62 -9.05 14.53
CA TYR A 281 -9.03 -7.73 14.74
C TYR A 281 -9.30 -7.30 16.17
N LYS A 282 -8.24 -7.23 16.98
CA LYS A 282 -8.33 -6.56 18.29
C LYS A 282 -7.89 -5.12 18.06
N SER A 283 -8.73 -4.17 18.45
CA SER A 283 -8.34 -2.78 18.60
C SER A 283 -7.00 -2.74 19.33
N GLN A 284 -6.04 -1.95 18.81
CA GLN A 284 -4.87 -1.61 19.58
C GLN A 284 -5.36 -1.00 20.89
N ASN A 285 -5.25 -1.76 21.98
CA ASN A 285 -5.56 -1.30 23.31
C ASN A 285 -4.24 -0.96 24.01
N ARG A 286 -4.23 0.15 24.76
CA ARG A 286 -3.11 0.46 25.67
C ARG A 286 -3.05 -0.52 26.83
N SER A 287 -4.14 -1.25 27.05
CA SER A 287 -4.23 -2.33 28.02
C SER A 287 -3.26 -3.46 27.68
N SER A 288 -2.16 -3.55 28.42
CA SER A 288 -1.47 -4.82 28.65
C SER A 288 -2.30 -5.68 29.62
N ALA A 289 -1.99 -6.96 29.78
CA ALA A 289 -2.55 -7.76 30.88
C ALA A 289 -2.35 -7.08 32.26
N PHE A 290 -1.30 -6.26 32.40
CA PHE A 290 -1.08 -5.43 33.58
C PHE A 290 -2.10 -4.32 33.83
N SER A 291 -3.04 -4.05 32.90
CA SER A 291 -4.06 -3.01 33.11
C SER A 291 -5.20 -3.43 34.05
N ASN A 292 -5.28 -4.72 34.39
CA ASN A 292 -6.29 -5.28 35.31
C ASN A 292 -5.67 -5.67 36.67
N TRP A 293 -4.54 -5.06 37.03
CA TRP A 293 -3.74 -5.37 38.22
C TRP A 293 -4.57 -5.32 39.53
N ASP A 294 -5.54 -4.40 39.62
CA ASP A 294 -6.48 -4.28 40.74
C ASP A 294 -7.31 -5.54 41.00
N SER A 295 -7.58 -6.34 39.96
CA SER A 295 -8.32 -7.61 40.10
C SER A 295 -7.48 -8.72 40.71
N PHE A 296 -6.15 -8.62 40.67
CA PHE A 296 -5.23 -9.66 41.16
C PHE A 296 -4.90 -9.48 42.64
N LEU A 297 -4.96 -8.25 43.14
CA LEU A 297 -4.62 -7.93 44.51
C LEU A 297 -5.90 -7.61 45.26
N ASN A 298 -6.44 -8.62 45.93
CA ASN A 298 -7.51 -8.49 46.92
C ASN A 298 -7.08 -7.49 48.03
N ASN A 299 -7.34 -6.18 47.81
CA ASN A 299 -6.88 -4.97 48.52
C ASN A 299 -5.47 -4.45 48.12
N PRO A 300 -5.37 -3.47 47.20
CA PRO A 300 -4.11 -2.80 46.89
C PRO A 300 -3.68 -1.84 48.01
N THR A 301 -2.40 -1.87 48.38
CA THR A 301 -1.75 -0.87 49.25
C THR A 301 -1.12 0.25 48.40
N PRO A 302 -0.74 1.41 48.97
CA PRO A 302 -0.04 2.47 48.23
C PRO A 302 1.23 1.98 47.49
N ASP A 303 2.01 1.10 48.12
CA ASP A 303 3.21 0.50 47.52
C ASP A 303 2.89 -0.37 46.29
N VAL A 304 1.70 -0.97 46.26
CA VAL A 304 1.23 -1.76 45.13
C VAL A 304 0.88 -0.87 43.93
N GLY A 305 0.28 0.30 44.17
CA GLY A 305 -0.06 1.25 43.13
C GLY A 305 1.16 1.90 42.47
N GLU A 306 2.22 2.21 43.23
CA GLU A 306 3.47 2.70 42.65
C GLU A 306 4.14 1.65 41.74
N LYS A 307 4.16 0.39 42.18
CA LYS A 307 4.68 -0.72 41.37
C LYS A 307 3.83 -0.98 40.13
N GLU A 308 2.51 -0.86 40.21
CA GLU A 308 1.61 -0.96 39.06
C GLU A 308 1.97 0.09 37.99
N LEU A 309 2.13 1.35 38.38
CA LEU A 309 2.50 2.43 37.47
C LEU A 309 3.87 2.14 36.80
N GLN A 310 4.83 1.60 37.55
CA GLN A 310 6.15 1.21 37.03
C GLN A 310 6.08 0.05 36.03
N TYR A 311 5.35 -1.03 36.36
CA TYR A 311 5.14 -2.15 35.42
C TYR A 311 4.41 -1.70 34.16
N ARG A 312 3.43 -0.81 34.28
CA ARG A 312 2.74 -0.20 33.15
C ARG A 312 3.70 0.61 32.27
N LEU A 313 4.57 1.43 32.87
CA LEU A 313 5.59 2.16 32.13
C LEU A 313 6.62 1.24 31.44
N LEU A 314 6.89 0.07 32.00
CA LEU A 314 7.74 -0.96 31.39
C LEU A 314 7.04 -1.71 30.27
N SER A 315 5.73 -1.95 30.37
CA SER A 315 4.94 -2.71 29.39
C SER A 315 4.45 -1.86 28.22
N GLU A 316 4.24 -0.55 28.43
CA GLU A 316 3.87 0.41 27.39
C GLU A 316 5.01 0.59 26.38
N ASP A 317 4.79 0.14 25.15
CA ASP A 317 5.75 0.27 24.05
C ASP A 317 5.44 1.50 23.20
N ASN A 318 6.36 2.47 23.23
CA ASN A 318 6.33 3.69 22.40
C ASN A 318 7.53 3.80 21.45
N GLY A 319 8.25 2.70 21.19
CA GLY A 319 9.17 2.60 20.06
C GLY A 319 10.51 3.36 20.15
N ARG A 320 10.74 4.22 21.17
CA ARG A 320 11.94 5.09 21.23
C ARG A 320 12.78 5.02 22.50
N ASN A 321 12.37 4.24 23.49
CA ASN A 321 12.89 4.35 24.86
C ASN A 321 13.45 3.04 25.44
N THR A 322 13.97 2.11 24.62
CA THR A 322 14.49 0.80 25.08
C THR A 322 15.49 0.92 26.23
N LEU A 323 16.44 1.87 26.15
CA LEU A 323 17.41 2.11 27.22
C LEU A 323 16.75 2.68 28.49
N GLN A 324 15.81 3.61 28.36
CA GLN A 324 15.08 4.15 29.52
C GLN A 324 14.24 3.07 30.20
N ARG A 325 13.54 2.23 29.42
CA ARG A 325 12.80 1.07 29.94
C ARG A 325 13.74 0.08 30.61
N TYR A 326 14.93 -0.14 30.06
CA TYR A 326 15.93 -0.99 30.70
C TYR A 326 16.42 -0.41 32.04
N ILE A 327 16.67 0.90 32.11
CA ILE A 327 17.05 1.58 33.37
C ILE A 327 15.94 1.43 34.40
N LEU A 328 14.68 1.66 34.02
CA LEU A 328 13.52 1.46 34.91
C LEU A 328 13.41 -0.01 35.36
N PHE A 329 13.63 -0.96 34.44
CA PHE A 329 13.61 -2.39 34.76
C PHE A 329 14.69 -2.73 35.79
N ASN A 330 15.92 -2.24 35.57
CA ASN A 330 17.03 -2.52 36.46
C ASN A 330 16.84 -1.84 37.83
N GLU A 331 16.32 -0.62 37.87
CA GLU A 331 16.09 0.11 39.12
C GLU A 331 14.96 -0.50 39.95
N PHE A 332 13.89 -0.99 39.34
CA PHE A 332 12.70 -1.42 40.07
C PHE A 332 12.57 -2.93 40.27
N LEU A 333 13.12 -3.75 39.38
CA LEU A 333 12.97 -5.21 39.42
C LEU A 333 14.26 -5.93 39.82
N VAL A 334 15.40 -5.25 39.72
CA VAL A 334 16.70 -5.83 40.02
C VAL A 334 17.31 -5.16 41.26
N ASN A 335 17.27 -3.83 41.34
CA ASN A 335 17.85 -3.12 42.47
C ASN A 335 17.12 -3.46 43.77
N GLY A 336 17.87 -3.77 44.84
CA GLY A 336 17.31 -4.20 46.13
C GLY A 336 16.87 -5.68 46.20
N THR A 337 17.05 -6.48 45.14
CA THR A 337 16.83 -7.94 45.16
C THR A 337 18.14 -8.70 45.42
N THR A 338 18.06 -10.03 45.61
CA THR A 338 19.23 -10.90 45.69
C THR A 338 19.80 -11.30 44.32
N ASN A 339 19.39 -10.62 43.24
CA ASN A 339 19.82 -10.92 41.87
C ASN A 339 21.35 -10.74 41.72
N PRO A 340 22.11 -11.81 41.43
CA PRO A 340 23.56 -11.76 41.31
C PRO A 340 24.03 -11.34 39.90
N TYR A 341 23.11 -11.14 38.95
CA TYR A 341 23.43 -10.93 37.55
C TYR A 341 23.87 -9.50 37.26
N ASN A 342 24.89 -9.37 36.40
CA ASN A 342 25.32 -8.07 35.90
C ASN A 342 24.33 -7.42 34.93
N ILE A 343 24.64 -6.17 34.58
CA ILE A 343 23.87 -5.35 33.65
C ILE A 343 23.66 -6.04 32.28
N GLY A 344 24.64 -6.81 31.79
CA GLY A 344 24.54 -7.50 30.50
C GLY A 344 23.48 -8.61 30.50
N LEU A 345 23.51 -9.50 31.50
CA LEU A 345 22.53 -10.58 31.60
C LEU A 345 21.13 -10.05 31.94
N ASN A 346 21.04 -9.03 32.80
CA ASN A 346 19.77 -8.34 33.08
C ASN A 346 19.19 -7.68 31.83
N TYR A 347 20.02 -7.10 30.96
CA TYR A 347 19.58 -6.56 29.68
C TYR A 347 19.01 -7.64 28.76
N LEU A 348 19.65 -8.81 28.66
CA LEU A 348 19.15 -9.91 27.83
C LEU A 348 17.79 -10.42 28.33
N ILE A 349 17.65 -10.59 29.65
CA ILE A 349 16.37 -10.95 30.29
C ILE A 349 15.30 -9.90 29.97
N PHE A 350 15.62 -8.62 30.21
CA PHE A 350 14.73 -7.51 29.89
C PHE A 350 14.32 -7.51 28.41
N ASN A 351 15.28 -7.66 27.49
CA ASN A 351 15.04 -7.60 26.05
C ASN A 351 14.10 -8.73 25.59
N ASN A 352 14.33 -9.95 26.07
CA ASN A 352 13.47 -11.10 25.77
C ASN A 352 12.02 -10.89 26.26
N ILE A 353 11.89 -10.33 27.46
CA ILE A 353 10.61 -10.10 28.11
C ILE A 353 9.85 -8.96 27.43
N PHE A 354 10.46 -7.79 27.36
CA PHE A 354 9.78 -6.52 27.13
C PHE A 354 9.92 -5.97 25.70
N ASN A 355 10.91 -6.43 24.94
CA ASN A 355 11.15 -5.98 23.55
C ASN A 355 10.92 -7.08 22.51
N GLY A 356 10.84 -8.34 22.95
CA GLY A 356 10.54 -9.50 22.12
C GLY A 356 11.65 -9.83 21.12
N ALA A 357 11.83 -9.03 20.08
CA ALA A 357 12.65 -9.36 18.93
C ALA A 357 13.50 -8.20 18.37
N GLU A 358 13.67 -7.11 19.11
CA GLU A 358 14.55 -6.02 18.68
C GLU A 358 15.98 -6.54 18.51
N GLU A 359 16.53 -6.39 17.31
CA GLU A 359 17.86 -6.88 16.98
C GLU A 359 18.89 -6.17 17.87
N ILE A 360 19.77 -6.96 18.51
CA ILE A 360 20.86 -6.40 19.28
C ILE A 360 21.93 -5.93 18.30
N GLU A 361 22.09 -4.61 18.18
CA GLU A 361 23.13 -3.97 17.38
C GLU A 361 24.51 -4.56 17.69
N ARG A 362 25.37 -4.63 16.68
CA ARG A 362 26.70 -5.25 16.77
C ARG A 362 27.52 -4.74 17.97
N THR A 363 27.54 -3.43 18.21
CA THR A 363 28.29 -2.83 19.33
C THR A 363 27.73 -3.27 20.68
N THR A 364 26.40 -3.24 20.82
CA THR A 364 25.71 -3.74 22.02
C THR A 364 25.97 -5.23 22.21
N ARG A 365 25.95 -6.02 21.14
CA ARG A 365 26.24 -7.46 21.17
C ARG A 365 27.66 -7.74 21.70
N LEU A 366 28.65 -6.97 21.24
CA LEU A 366 30.03 -7.06 21.74
C LEU A 366 30.14 -6.67 23.22
N PHE A 367 29.44 -5.61 23.65
CA PHE A 367 29.38 -5.21 25.05
C PHE A 367 28.75 -6.30 25.94
N LEU A 368 27.65 -6.92 25.49
CA LEU A 368 26.97 -8.00 26.22
C LEU A 368 27.84 -9.24 26.31
N LEU A 369 28.55 -9.62 25.24
CA LEU A 369 29.51 -10.71 25.25
C LEU A 369 30.64 -10.48 26.26
N SER A 370 31.18 -9.25 26.31
CA SER A 370 32.21 -8.89 27.29
C SER A 370 31.70 -8.94 28.73
N ASN A 371 30.45 -8.57 28.98
CA ASN A 371 29.85 -8.66 30.31
C ASN A 371 29.60 -10.11 30.72
N LEU A 372 29.09 -10.94 29.81
CA LEU A 372 28.84 -12.36 30.08
C LEU A 372 30.13 -13.13 30.33
N SER A 373 31.19 -12.86 29.57
CA SER A 373 32.47 -13.55 29.76
C SER A 373 33.07 -13.28 31.14
N ALA A 374 32.92 -12.06 31.67
CA ALA A 374 33.46 -11.66 32.97
C ALA A 374 32.85 -12.43 34.16
N GLN A 375 31.63 -12.94 34.04
CA GLN A 375 30.94 -13.69 35.09
C GLN A 375 30.49 -15.08 34.64
N TRP A 376 31.03 -15.59 33.53
CA TRP A 376 30.51 -16.79 32.88
C TRP A 376 30.35 -17.95 33.86
N ASP A 377 31.36 -18.21 34.67
CA ASP A 377 31.39 -19.33 35.62
C ASP A 377 30.45 -19.17 36.82
N GLN A 378 30.01 -17.94 37.11
CA GLN A 378 29.10 -17.63 38.22
C GLN A 378 27.63 -17.71 37.80
N ILE A 379 27.35 -17.68 36.49
CA ILE A 379 25.99 -17.74 35.96
C ILE A 379 25.49 -19.20 36.00
N PRO A 380 24.29 -19.48 36.51
CA PRO A 380 23.69 -20.82 36.45
C PRO A 380 23.44 -21.31 35.01
N THR A 381 23.45 -22.63 34.79
CA THR A 381 23.38 -23.24 33.43
C THR A 381 22.17 -22.80 32.62
N ASN A 382 21.01 -22.65 33.26
CA ASN A 382 19.79 -22.14 32.64
C ASN A 382 19.98 -20.72 32.09
N ALA A 383 20.52 -19.81 32.89
CA ALA A 383 20.77 -18.43 32.47
C ALA A 383 21.85 -18.32 31.37
N ARG A 384 22.87 -19.20 31.37
CA ARG A 384 23.86 -19.29 30.28
C ARG A 384 23.22 -19.69 28.96
N ALA A 385 22.39 -20.73 28.98
CA ALA A 385 21.70 -21.21 27.79
C ALA A 385 20.78 -20.13 27.19
N LEU A 386 20.03 -19.43 28.05
CA LEU A 386 19.22 -18.28 27.66
C LEU A 386 20.06 -17.18 27.01
N ALA A 387 21.17 -16.81 27.65
CA ALA A 387 22.03 -15.72 27.18
C ALA A 387 22.66 -16.01 25.82
N ILE A 388 23.16 -17.24 25.61
CA ILE A 388 23.67 -17.69 24.31
C ILE A 388 22.57 -17.58 23.26
N TYR A 389 21.39 -18.14 23.54
CA TYR A 389 20.28 -18.08 22.60
C TYR A 389 19.94 -16.64 22.23
N SER A 390 19.80 -15.74 23.21
CA SER A 390 19.42 -14.35 22.98
C SER A 390 20.45 -13.55 22.18
N ILE A 391 21.74 -13.82 22.35
CA ILE A 391 22.81 -13.13 21.62
C ILE A 391 22.97 -13.65 20.19
N PHE A 392 22.89 -14.97 20.01
CA PHE A 392 23.18 -15.64 18.74
C PHE A 392 21.92 -16.03 17.98
N ARG A 393 20.76 -15.53 18.39
CA ARG A 393 19.51 -15.75 17.70
C ARG A 393 19.62 -15.30 16.24
N PRO A 394 19.13 -16.09 15.27
CA PRO A 394 19.08 -15.68 13.87
C PRO A 394 18.33 -14.36 13.71
N GLU A 395 18.83 -13.49 12.85
CA GLU A 395 18.16 -12.26 12.42
C GLU A 395 16.83 -12.62 11.77
N GLY A 396 15.71 -12.03 12.20
CA GLY A 396 14.39 -12.39 11.65
C GLY A 396 13.55 -13.32 12.53
N GLY A 397 12.50 -12.78 13.13
CA GLY A 397 11.33 -13.54 13.58
C GLY A 397 10.79 -13.12 14.95
N LYS A 398 9.67 -13.74 15.33
CA LYS A 398 9.11 -13.65 16.68
C LYS A 398 9.94 -14.47 17.67
N LEU A 399 10.24 -13.93 18.86
CA LEU A 399 10.89 -14.68 19.93
C LEU A 399 9.99 -15.86 20.32
N PRO A 400 10.51 -17.11 20.36
CA PRO A 400 9.70 -18.23 20.78
C PRO A 400 9.11 -17.97 22.17
N PRO A 401 7.81 -18.21 22.39
CA PRO A 401 7.17 -17.99 23.70
C PRO A 401 7.92 -18.67 24.85
N ILE A 402 8.52 -19.84 24.59
CA ILE A 402 9.31 -20.59 25.57
C ILE A 402 10.58 -19.84 26.04
N VAL A 403 11.24 -19.07 25.17
CA VAL A 403 12.45 -18.31 25.54
C VAL A 403 12.08 -17.14 26.45
N ARG A 404 10.93 -16.53 26.18
CA ARG A 404 10.36 -15.49 27.03
C ARG A 404 9.95 -16.09 28.39
N TYR A 405 9.26 -17.23 28.39
CA TYR A 405 8.93 -17.99 29.61
C TYR A 405 10.17 -18.30 30.45
N TYR A 406 11.23 -18.77 29.81
CA TYR A 406 12.48 -19.09 30.51
C TYR A 406 13.19 -17.86 31.06
N SER A 407 13.12 -16.73 30.35
CA SER A 407 13.63 -15.43 30.85
C SER A 407 12.89 -15.01 32.12
N TYR A 408 11.58 -15.28 32.21
CA TYR A 408 10.80 -15.05 33.41
C TYR A 408 11.18 -15.96 34.55
N GLU A 409 11.34 -17.25 34.28
CA GLU A 409 11.75 -18.21 35.30
C GLU A 409 13.05 -17.74 35.97
N VAL A 410 14.04 -17.37 35.15
CA VAL A 410 15.33 -16.82 35.59
C VAL A 410 15.16 -15.54 36.41
N LEU A 411 14.34 -14.57 35.98
CA LEU A 411 14.09 -13.34 36.74
C LEU A 411 13.39 -13.60 38.09
N SER A 412 12.40 -14.50 38.09
CA SER A 412 11.53 -14.76 39.22
C SER A 412 12.23 -15.42 40.41
N GLN A 413 13.40 -16.03 40.20
CA GLN A 413 14.21 -16.67 41.24
C GLN A 413 14.69 -15.68 42.32
N PHE A 414 14.75 -14.39 42.00
CA PHE A 414 15.23 -13.33 42.90
C PHE A 414 14.10 -12.50 43.51
N ILE A 415 12.85 -12.79 43.14
CA ILE A 415 11.66 -12.20 43.75
C ILE A 415 11.31 -13.06 44.97
N LEU A 416 11.68 -12.58 46.15
CA LEU A 416 11.62 -13.35 47.40
C LEU A 416 10.20 -13.56 47.94
N ASP A 417 9.25 -12.68 47.61
CA ASP A 417 7.84 -12.81 48.01
C ASP A 417 7.12 -13.81 47.07
N PRO A 418 6.67 -14.97 47.57
CA PRO A 418 6.04 -16.00 46.74
C PRO A 418 4.74 -15.53 46.07
N LYS A 419 3.97 -14.67 46.73
CA LYS A 419 2.69 -14.17 46.22
C LYS A 419 2.94 -13.16 45.10
N GLN A 420 3.92 -12.27 45.28
CA GLN A 420 4.33 -11.33 44.22
C GLN A 420 4.89 -12.07 43.01
N ARG A 421 5.66 -13.13 43.24
CA ARG A 421 6.19 -13.99 42.18
C ARG A 421 5.07 -14.66 41.37
N GLU A 422 4.08 -15.23 42.04
CA GLU A 422 2.92 -15.87 41.41
C GLU A 422 2.08 -14.87 40.61
N THR A 423 1.77 -13.71 41.19
CA THR A 423 1.03 -12.64 40.51
C THR A 423 1.75 -12.14 39.26
N LEU A 424 3.07 -11.89 39.37
CA LEU A 424 3.87 -11.47 38.24
C LEU A 424 3.85 -12.53 37.12
N LEU A 425 4.03 -13.80 37.44
CA LEU A 425 3.98 -14.90 36.46
C LEU A 425 2.63 -15.00 35.75
N GLN A 426 1.52 -14.85 36.49
CA GLN A 426 0.17 -14.90 35.92
C GLN A 426 -0.08 -13.73 34.97
N LEU A 427 0.29 -12.51 35.35
CA LEU A 427 0.12 -11.33 34.50
C LEU A 427 1.00 -11.36 33.25
N LEU A 428 2.20 -11.92 33.36
CA LEU A 428 3.09 -12.10 32.22
C LEU A 428 2.59 -13.18 31.27
N ARG A 429 2.00 -14.25 31.80
CA ARG A 429 1.31 -15.27 31.00
C ARG A 429 0.15 -14.64 30.25
N GLU A 430 -0.69 -13.88 30.94
CA GLU A 430 -1.79 -13.16 30.31
C GLU A 430 -1.29 -12.15 29.28
N GLU A 431 -0.16 -11.46 29.53
CA GLU A 431 0.44 -10.54 28.55
C GLU A 431 0.94 -11.28 27.31
N ALA A 432 1.52 -12.48 27.49
CA ALA A 432 1.95 -13.33 26.39
C ALA A 432 0.75 -13.85 25.58
N GLU A 433 -0.29 -14.38 26.24
CA GLU A 433 -1.55 -14.81 25.61
C GLU A 433 -2.29 -13.62 24.93
N TYR A 434 -2.17 -12.43 25.52
CA TYR A 434 -2.73 -11.18 24.99
C TYR A 434 -1.97 -10.71 23.74
N ARG A 435 -0.64 -10.82 23.70
CA ARG A 435 0.21 -10.44 22.55
C ARG A 435 0.20 -11.46 21.42
N ASP A 436 0.15 -12.75 21.71
CA ASP A 436 0.21 -13.81 20.69
C ASP A 436 -0.98 -13.80 19.73
N ASN A 437 -2.09 -13.17 20.12
CA ASN A 437 -3.32 -13.05 19.33
C ASN A 437 -3.54 -11.64 18.71
N LYS A 438 -2.51 -10.78 18.63
CA LYS A 438 -2.66 -9.43 18.08
C LYS A 438 -2.46 -9.43 16.56
N THR A 439 -3.57 -9.43 15.82
CA THR A 439 -3.63 -8.71 14.55
C THR A 439 -3.81 -7.24 14.87
N TYR A 440 -2.88 -6.39 14.45
CA TYR A 440 -2.95 -4.96 14.70
C TYR A 440 -3.86 -4.29 13.66
N VAL A 441 -4.72 -3.40 14.14
CA VAL A 441 -5.44 -2.42 13.32
C VAL A 441 -5.23 -1.06 13.95
N ALA A 442 -5.28 -0.01 13.14
CA ALA A 442 -5.27 1.36 13.63
C ALA A 442 -6.59 2.05 13.29
N ASP A 443 -6.93 3.10 14.02
CA ASP A 443 -8.11 3.89 13.70
C ASP A 443 -7.84 4.72 12.43
N LEU A 444 -8.81 4.74 11.52
CA LEU A 444 -8.69 5.48 10.27
C LEU A 444 -8.78 7.00 10.51
N LYS A 445 -7.92 7.77 9.84
CA LYS A 445 -8.08 9.22 9.72
C LYS A 445 -8.94 9.53 8.50
N ARG A 446 -10.09 10.17 8.75
CA ARG A 446 -11.11 10.42 7.72
C ARG A 446 -10.67 11.38 6.63
N ALA A 447 -9.82 12.34 6.94
CA ALA A 447 -9.36 13.35 5.98
C ALA A 447 -7.83 13.36 5.88
N VAL A 448 -7.35 13.28 4.65
CA VAL A 448 -5.93 13.21 4.31
C VAL A 448 -5.62 14.25 3.24
N GLY A 449 -4.59 15.06 3.47
CA GLY A 449 -4.07 15.98 2.46
C GLY A 449 -2.90 15.36 1.70
N PHE A 450 -2.80 15.65 0.40
CA PHE A 450 -1.66 15.22 -0.40
C PHE A 450 -1.16 16.33 -1.34
N ILE A 451 0.11 16.25 -1.69
CA ILE A 451 0.73 16.99 -2.77
C ILE A 451 1.50 15.98 -3.61
N ARG A 452 1.16 15.89 -4.90
CA ARG A 452 1.90 15.10 -5.88
C ARG A 452 2.61 16.03 -6.83
N ALA A 453 3.85 15.76 -7.16
CA ALA A 453 4.59 16.53 -8.16
C ALA A 453 5.40 15.58 -9.03
N GLY A 454 5.75 15.99 -10.23
CA GLY A 454 6.56 15.13 -11.07
C GLY A 454 6.81 15.66 -12.46
N PHE A 455 7.47 14.82 -13.24
CA PHE A 455 7.78 15.02 -14.64
C PHE A 455 7.24 13.85 -15.44
N VAL A 456 6.69 14.15 -16.62
CA VAL A 456 6.21 13.16 -17.59
C VAL A 456 6.71 13.56 -18.97
N SER A 457 7.18 12.59 -19.74
CA SER A 457 7.53 12.74 -21.14
C SER A 457 7.05 11.54 -21.94
N VAL A 458 6.41 11.80 -23.07
CA VAL A 458 6.08 10.82 -24.10
C VAL A 458 6.76 11.25 -25.39
N SER A 459 7.67 10.41 -25.89
CA SER A 459 8.39 10.69 -27.13
C SER A 459 7.49 10.58 -28.36
N ASN A 460 7.93 11.13 -29.49
CA ASN A 460 7.24 10.96 -30.79
C ASN A 460 7.12 9.50 -31.22
N ALA A 461 7.99 8.63 -30.68
CA ALA A 461 7.95 7.19 -30.91
C ALA A 461 7.15 6.44 -29.83
N GLY A 462 6.35 7.13 -29.02
CA GLY A 462 5.46 6.50 -28.04
C GLY A 462 6.14 5.95 -26.78
N PHE A 463 7.39 6.35 -26.47
CA PHE A 463 8.06 5.96 -25.22
C PHE A 463 7.66 6.90 -24.09
N LEU A 464 7.15 6.35 -23.00
CA LEU A 464 6.82 7.06 -21.77
C LEU A 464 7.94 6.92 -20.74
N PHE A 465 8.32 8.06 -20.17
CA PHE A 465 9.07 8.16 -18.93
C PHE A 465 8.35 9.12 -17.98
N GLY A 466 8.26 8.75 -16.70
CA GLY A 466 7.81 9.66 -15.66
C GLY A 466 8.52 9.44 -14.34
N LEU A 467 8.64 10.52 -13.59
CA LEU A 467 9.18 10.56 -12.24
C LEU A 467 8.19 11.32 -11.37
N HIS A 468 7.84 10.74 -10.23
CA HIS A 468 6.73 11.17 -9.37
C HIS A 468 7.23 11.28 -7.94
N TYR A 469 6.93 12.38 -7.29
CA TYR A 469 7.11 12.60 -5.87
C TYR A 469 5.75 12.78 -5.23
N ASN A 470 5.50 12.05 -4.14
CA ASN A 470 4.27 12.11 -3.39
C ASN A 470 4.57 12.49 -1.95
N TYR A 471 3.80 13.45 -1.44
CA TYR A 471 3.76 13.84 -0.04
C TYR A 471 2.32 13.71 0.45
N GLN A 472 2.11 13.10 1.61
CA GLN A 472 0.78 12.86 2.16
C GLN A 472 0.78 12.94 3.69
N THR A 473 -0.27 13.50 4.29
CA THR A 473 -0.49 13.34 5.74
C THR A 473 -0.91 11.91 6.05
N ILE A 474 -0.49 11.32 7.16
CA ILE A 474 -0.86 9.94 7.50
C ILE A 474 -2.38 9.71 7.45
N ASP A 475 -2.76 8.49 7.08
CA ASP A 475 -4.14 8.03 6.86
C ASP A 475 -4.74 7.30 8.06
N PHE A 476 -4.01 7.19 9.17
CA PHE A 476 -4.45 6.59 10.43
C PHE A 476 -4.27 7.57 11.61
N GLN A 477 -4.95 7.30 12.72
CA GLN A 477 -4.82 8.05 13.96
C GLN A 477 -3.60 7.54 14.71
N ALA A 478 -2.52 8.30 14.60
CA ALA A 478 -1.26 7.90 15.18
C ALA A 478 -1.16 8.21 16.68
N ALA A 479 -0.43 7.37 17.42
CA ALA A 479 -0.02 7.68 18.78
C ALA A 479 0.94 8.91 18.82
N LYS A 480 0.99 9.55 19.99
CA LYS A 480 1.87 10.70 20.22
C LYS A 480 3.34 10.32 19.98
N GLY A 481 4.04 11.12 19.19
CA GLY A 481 5.46 10.93 18.88
C GLY A 481 5.74 10.17 17.58
N LEU A 482 4.70 9.61 16.94
CA LEU A 482 4.82 9.03 15.60
C LEU A 482 4.79 10.13 14.52
N PRO A 483 5.50 9.92 13.40
CA PRO A 483 5.43 10.80 12.24
C PRO A 483 4.00 11.01 11.74
N GLN A 484 3.67 12.24 11.33
CA GLN A 484 2.32 12.61 10.89
C GLN A 484 2.21 12.76 9.37
N GLN A 485 3.29 12.42 8.65
CA GLN A 485 3.40 12.56 7.20
C GLN A 485 4.23 11.43 6.60
N HIS A 486 3.94 11.15 5.34
CA HIS A 486 4.58 10.14 4.52
C HIS A 486 5.03 10.70 3.18
N GLN A 487 6.11 10.16 2.63
CA GLN A 487 6.66 10.57 1.34
C GLN A 487 7.23 9.38 0.59
N TRP A 488 7.05 9.36 -0.73
CA TRP A 488 7.65 8.34 -1.58
C TRP A 488 7.91 8.86 -2.99
N ILE A 489 8.81 8.19 -3.70
CA ILE A 489 9.09 8.46 -5.12
C ILE A 489 8.58 7.30 -5.95
N GLY A 490 8.02 7.60 -7.11
CA GLY A 490 7.68 6.63 -8.12
C GLY A 490 8.34 6.96 -9.45
N PHE A 491 8.56 5.95 -10.26
CA PHE A 491 8.85 6.13 -11.68
C PHE A 491 7.89 5.28 -12.51
N GLN A 492 7.69 5.71 -13.75
CA GLN A 492 6.95 4.94 -14.73
C GLN A 492 7.70 4.86 -16.05
N LEU A 493 7.63 3.69 -16.67
CA LEU A 493 8.16 3.40 -17.98
C LEU A 493 7.04 2.82 -18.83
N GLY A 494 6.95 3.21 -20.09
CA GLY A 494 5.96 2.61 -20.98
C GLY A 494 6.29 2.77 -22.45
N LYS A 495 5.58 2.00 -23.27
CA LYS A 495 5.69 2.03 -24.72
C LYS A 495 4.32 1.84 -25.33
N VAL A 496 3.98 2.75 -26.25
CA VAL A 496 2.85 2.63 -27.16
C VAL A 496 3.32 2.00 -28.47
N PHE A 497 2.55 1.04 -28.99
CA PHE A 497 2.80 0.33 -30.24
C PHE A 497 1.70 0.58 -31.25
#